data_AF-A0A9D0YT12-F1
#
_entry.id   AF-A0A9D0YT12-F1
#
_cell.length_a   1.000
_cell.length_b   1.000
_cell.length_c   1.000
_cell.angle_alpha   90.00
_cell.angle_beta   90.00
_cell.angle_gamma   90.00
#
_symmetry.space_group_name_H-M   'P 1'
#
loop_
_entity.id
_entity.type
_entity.pdbx_description
1 polymer ?
#
loop_
_entity_poly.entity_id
_entity_poly.type
_entity_poly.pdbx_seq_one_letter_code
_entity_poly.pdbx_strand_id
1 'polypeptide(L)'
;MRLIKCILTANDCYKAGRTITPKGVMVHSTGANNPAVARYVQPVDTQADAAGLYTVLGTNRNKNDWNNPGLDVCVHAFVGKLADGGVGSVQTLPWNHRGWHAGTGISGGSANNTHIAFEICEDGLADAAYFGKVYQEAVELTAMLCKQYNLNPLADGVVICHSEGYQRGVASNHADV
;
A
#
# COMPACT_ATOMS: atom_id res chain seq x y z
N MET A 1 15.65 3.79 -0.50
CA MET A 1 14.42 2.99 -0.62
C MET A 1 14.78 1.52 -0.62
N ARG A 2 14.17 0.72 0.26
CA ARG A 2 14.27 -0.75 0.28
C ARG A 2 12.96 -1.33 -0.25
N LEU A 3 12.94 -1.74 -1.53
CA LEU A 3 11.76 -2.32 -2.16
C LEU A 3 11.84 -3.85 -2.21
N ILE A 4 10.89 -4.50 -1.55
CA ILE A 4 10.71 -5.96 -1.52
C ILE A 4 9.44 -6.31 -2.30
N LYS A 5 9.43 -7.42 -3.02
CA LYS A 5 8.24 -7.88 -3.76
C LYS A 5 7.62 -9.08 -3.06
N CYS A 6 6.39 -8.93 -2.58
CA CYS A 6 5.57 -9.99 -2.00
C CYS A 6 4.13 -9.85 -2.49
N ILE A 7 3.86 -10.35 -3.70
CA ILE A 7 2.54 -10.20 -4.34
C ILE A 7 1.49 -11.04 -3.64
N LEU A 8 0.33 -10.45 -3.36
CA LEU A 8 -0.75 -11.09 -2.60
C LEU A 8 -1.60 -12.01 -3.48
N THR A 9 -1.02 -13.13 -3.93
CA THR A 9 -1.64 -14.02 -4.92
C THR A 9 -2.91 -14.74 -4.43
N ALA A 10 -3.14 -14.84 -3.12
CA ALA A 10 -4.35 -15.40 -2.55
C ALA A 10 -5.46 -14.36 -2.29
N ASN A 11 -5.17 -13.06 -2.38
CA ASN A 11 -6.17 -12.00 -2.26
C ASN A 11 -7.08 -11.95 -3.50
N ASP A 12 -8.38 -11.73 -3.28
CA ASP A 12 -9.37 -11.76 -4.36
C ASP A 12 -9.25 -10.55 -5.32
N CYS A 13 -8.75 -9.41 -4.85
CA CYS A 13 -8.39 -8.27 -5.69
C CYS A 13 -7.31 -8.64 -6.72
N TYR A 14 -6.28 -9.38 -6.29
CA TYR A 14 -5.24 -9.85 -7.21
C TYR A 14 -5.83 -10.83 -8.23
N LYS A 15 -6.61 -11.81 -7.77
CA LYS A 15 -7.25 -12.82 -8.65
C LYS A 15 -8.23 -12.22 -9.64
N ALA A 16 -8.88 -11.10 -9.31
CA ALA A 16 -9.77 -10.40 -10.23
C ALA A 16 -9.07 -9.92 -11.51
N GLY A 17 -7.74 -9.78 -11.50
CA GLY A 17 -6.94 -9.58 -12.73
C GLY A 17 -7.22 -8.27 -13.47
N ARG A 18 -7.85 -7.29 -12.82
CA ARG A 18 -8.21 -6.01 -13.43
C ARG A 18 -7.00 -5.09 -13.43
N THR A 19 -6.85 -4.28 -14.47
CA THR A 19 -5.74 -3.33 -14.63
C THR A 19 -6.23 -1.89 -14.74
N ILE A 20 -5.30 -0.96 -14.52
CA ILE A 20 -5.47 0.49 -14.68
C ILE A 20 -4.34 1.06 -15.54
N THR A 21 -4.57 2.26 -16.07
CA THR A 21 -3.48 3.16 -16.48
C THR A 21 -3.27 4.14 -15.33
N PRO A 22 -2.17 4.03 -14.56
CA PRO A 22 -1.93 4.92 -13.44
C PRO A 22 -1.92 6.38 -13.85
N LYS A 23 -2.69 7.19 -13.12
CA LYS A 23 -2.78 8.66 -13.25
C LYS A 23 -2.24 9.37 -12.01
N GLY A 24 -2.00 8.63 -10.92
CA GLY A 24 -1.57 9.19 -9.66
C GLY A 24 -1.21 8.12 -8.62
N VAL A 25 -0.82 8.59 -7.46
CA VAL A 25 -0.52 7.84 -6.24
C VAL A 25 -1.46 8.32 -5.14
N MET A 26 -2.12 7.39 -4.46
CA MET A 26 -2.95 7.64 -3.29
C MET A 26 -2.25 7.09 -2.05
N VAL A 27 -1.90 7.99 -1.13
CA VAL A 27 -1.25 7.65 0.13
C VAL A 27 -2.32 7.36 1.18
N HIS A 28 -2.15 6.26 1.90
CA HIS A 28 -2.97 5.86 3.03
C HIS A 28 -2.09 5.66 4.26
N SER A 29 -2.72 5.68 5.43
CA SER A 29 -2.12 5.23 6.68
C SER A 29 -2.93 4.07 7.22
N THR A 30 -2.30 3.10 7.87
CA THR A 30 -2.99 1.86 8.27
C THR A 30 -4.08 2.05 9.32
N GLY A 31 -4.15 3.22 9.97
CA GLY A 31 -5.13 3.54 11.01
C GLY A 31 -4.99 2.65 12.25
N ALA A 32 -3.87 1.95 12.38
CA ALA A 32 -3.65 0.92 13.39
C ALA A 32 -2.23 1.01 13.94
N ASN A 33 -2.13 1.02 15.27
CA ASN A 33 -0.86 1.03 16.00
C ASN A 33 -0.12 -0.31 15.85
N ASN A 34 0.46 -0.54 14.66
CA ASN A 34 1.33 -1.63 14.34
C ASN A 34 2.28 -1.25 13.19
N PRO A 35 3.57 -0.97 13.47
CA PRO A 35 4.49 -0.49 12.45
C PRO A 35 5.05 -1.62 11.58
N ALA A 36 4.80 -2.89 11.91
CA ALA A 36 5.43 -4.02 11.24
C ALA A 36 4.68 -4.43 9.98
N VAL A 37 5.36 -4.48 8.82
CA VAL A 37 4.75 -4.90 7.56
C VAL A 37 4.21 -6.33 7.62
N ALA A 38 4.82 -7.21 8.42
CA ALA A 38 4.34 -8.58 8.65
C ALA A 38 2.90 -8.65 9.15
N ARG A 39 2.40 -7.60 9.83
CA ARG A 39 1.00 -7.55 10.25
C ARG A 39 0.04 -7.61 9.07
N TYR A 40 0.45 -7.08 7.92
CA TYR A 40 -0.41 -6.87 6.75
C TYR A 40 0.01 -7.71 5.55
N VAL A 41 1.27 -8.11 5.45
CA VAL A 41 1.84 -8.81 4.30
C VAL A 41 2.50 -10.10 4.72
N GLN A 42 2.06 -11.22 4.14
CA GLN A 42 2.75 -12.51 4.19
C GLN A 42 2.76 -13.14 2.79
N PRO A 43 3.81 -13.89 2.41
CA PRO A 43 3.77 -14.73 1.21
C PRO A 43 2.77 -15.88 1.41
N VAL A 44 2.27 -16.46 0.32
CA VAL A 44 1.75 -17.83 0.39
C VAL A 44 2.92 -18.81 0.40
N ASP A 45 2.78 -19.95 1.09
CA ASP A 45 3.88 -20.92 1.24
C ASP A 45 4.41 -21.46 -0.09
N THR A 46 3.57 -21.45 -1.14
CA THR A 46 3.93 -21.89 -2.50
C THR A 46 4.57 -20.78 -3.34
N GLN A 47 4.69 -19.56 -2.83
CA GLN A 47 5.31 -18.45 -3.53
C GLN A 47 6.82 -18.66 -3.66
N ALA A 48 7.38 -18.24 -4.78
CA ALA A 48 8.83 -18.23 -4.96
C ALA A 48 9.49 -17.44 -3.83
N ASP A 49 10.54 -18.04 -3.23
CA ASP A 49 11.29 -17.49 -2.10
C ASP A 49 10.45 -17.14 -0.86
N ALA A 50 9.38 -17.91 -0.58
CA ALA A 50 8.57 -17.71 0.62
C ALA A 50 9.41 -17.70 1.91
N ALA A 51 10.42 -18.57 2.02
CA ALA A 51 11.32 -18.62 3.19
C ALA A 51 12.15 -17.33 3.35
N GLY A 52 12.69 -16.78 2.26
CA GLY A 52 13.38 -15.50 2.26
C GLY A 52 12.44 -14.35 2.63
N LEU A 53 11.22 -14.36 2.10
CA LEU A 53 10.20 -13.37 2.43
C LEU A 53 9.81 -13.41 3.91
N TYR A 54 9.58 -14.58 4.50
CA TYR A 54 9.34 -14.69 5.95
C TYR A 54 10.51 -14.14 6.78
N THR A 55 11.75 -14.32 6.31
CA THR A 55 12.94 -13.80 6.99
C THR A 55 12.99 -12.27 6.98
N VAL A 56 12.64 -11.65 5.84
CA VAL A 56 12.71 -10.19 5.67
C VAL A 56 11.50 -9.49 6.27
N LEU A 57 10.30 -10.05 6.11
CA LEU A 57 9.06 -9.43 6.55
C LEU A 57 8.81 -9.69 8.05
N GLY A 58 9.16 -10.87 8.53
CA GLY A 58 8.69 -11.41 9.81
C GLY A 58 7.41 -12.22 9.62
N THR A 59 6.83 -12.70 10.72
CA THR A 59 5.67 -13.60 10.70
C THR A 59 4.41 -12.97 11.28
N ASN A 60 3.24 -13.35 10.75
CA ASN A 60 1.94 -12.98 11.30
C ASN A 60 1.32 -14.14 12.09
N ARG A 61 1.44 -14.10 13.43
CA ARG A 61 0.87 -15.13 14.32
C ARG A 61 -0.65 -15.29 14.16
N ASN A 62 -1.36 -14.19 13.86
CA ASN A 62 -2.82 -14.18 13.78
C ASN A 62 -3.35 -14.63 12.41
N LYS A 63 -2.47 -14.82 11.42
CA LYS A 63 -2.84 -15.25 10.05
C LYS A 63 -3.98 -14.43 9.44
N ASN A 64 -3.96 -13.13 9.70
CA ASN A 64 -4.96 -12.16 9.27
C ASN A 64 -4.32 -11.02 8.46
N ASP A 65 -3.25 -11.35 7.73
CA ASP A 65 -2.65 -10.51 6.72
C ASP A 65 -3.56 -10.42 5.49
N TRP A 66 -3.20 -9.56 4.54
CA TRP A 66 -4.04 -9.27 3.38
C TRP A 66 -3.90 -10.30 2.25
N ASN A 67 -3.00 -11.29 2.36
CA ASN A 67 -2.88 -12.38 1.41
C ASN A 67 -3.87 -13.53 1.69
N ASN A 68 -5.12 -13.18 1.97
CA ASN A 68 -6.19 -14.12 2.27
C ASN A 68 -7.42 -13.85 1.39
N PRO A 69 -8.20 -14.89 1.02
CA PRO A 69 -9.45 -14.73 0.28
C PRO A 69 -10.54 -14.10 1.16
N GLY A 70 -11.59 -13.56 0.53
CA GLY A 70 -12.75 -12.95 1.20
C GLY A 70 -12.52 -11.54 1.73
N LEU A 71 -11.39 -10.92 1.39
CA LEU A 71 -11.09 -9.52 1.74
C LEU A 71 -11.45 -8.59 0.58
N ASP A 72 -12.20 -7.53 0.90
CA ASP A 72 -12.57 -6.46 -0.06
C ASP A 72 -11.56 -5.29 -0.04
N VAL A 73 -10.30 -5.57 0.33
CA VAL A 73 -9.22 -4.59 0.45
C VAL A 73 -7.93 -5.11 -0.17
N CYS A 74 -7.23 -4.23 -0.89
CA CYS A 74 -5.87 -4.48 -1.39
C CYS A 74 -5.21 -3.20 -1.90
N VAL A 75 -4.02 -2.90 -1.39
CA VAL A 75 -3.14 -1.82 -1.85
C VAL A 75 -1.95 -2.40 -2.63
N HIS A 76 -1.17 -1.54 -3.28
CA HIS A 76 -0.03 -1.93 -4.11
C HIS A 76 1.27 -2.05 -3.33
N ALA A 77 1.37 -1.39 -2.17
CA ALA A 77 2.46 -1.60 -1.24
C ALA A 77 2.10 -1.28 0.21
N PHE A 78 2.91 -1.80 1.14
CA PHE A 78 2.98 -1.35 2.53
C PHE A 78 4.37 -0.76 2.80
N VAL A 79 4.43 0.35 3.52
CA VAL A 79 5.67 1.00 3.95
C VAL A 79 5.75 0.94 5.48
N GLY A 80 6.77 0.29 6.02
CA GLY A 80 6.85 0.06 7.48
C GLY A 80 8.10 -0.69 7.91
N LYS A 81 8.12 -1.13 9.18
CA LYS A 81 9.22 -1.90 9.78
C LYS A 81 9.29 -3.31 9.21
N LEU A 82 10.50 -3.70 8.81
CA LEU A 82 10.90 -5.04 8.42
C LEU A 82 11.38 -5.82 9.66
N ALA A 83 11.65 -7.12 9.49
CA ALA A 83 12.09 -7.99 10.58
C ALA A 83 13.42 -7.56 11.23
N ASP A 84 14.29 -6.88 10.47
CA ASP A 84 15.56 -6.33 10.97
C ASP A 84 15.41 -5.00 11.74
N GLY A 85 14.17 -4.51 11.90
CA GLY A 85 13.86 -3.24 12.56
C GLY A 85 14.07 -2.00 11.67
N GLY A 86 14.61 -2.17 10.47
CA GLY A 86 14.69 -1.13 9.45
C GLY A 86 13.34 -0.86 8.79
N VAL A 87 13.25 0.23 8.03
CA VAL A 87 12.07 0.57 7.24
C VAL A 87 12.25 0.12 5.79
N GLY A 88 11.17 -0.33 5.16
CA GLY A 88 11.13 -0.61 3.73
C GLY A 88 9.72 -0.61 3.16
N SER A 89 9.65 -0.70 1.84
CA SER A 89 8.43 -0.83 1.06
C SER A 89 8.25 -2.26 0.58
N VAL A 90 7.06 -2.84 0.76
CA VAL A 90 6.72 -4.18 0.30
C VAL A 90 5.65 -4.08 -0.76
N GLN A 91 6.00 -4.33 -2.02
CA GLN A 91 5.06 -4.37 -3.14
C GLN A 91 4.15 -5.59 -3.05
N THR A 92 2.84 -5.35 -3.03
CA THR A 92 1.77 -6.34 -2.83
C THR A 92 0.91 -6.58 -4.07
N LEU A 93 0.93 -5.66 -5.04
CA LEU A 93 0.30 -5.83 -6.36
C LEU A 93 1.25 -5.33 -7.48
N PRO A 94 1.11 -5.83 -8.72
CA PRO A 94 1.66 -5.14 -9.87
C PRO A 94 1.19 -3.69 -9.90
N TRP A 95 2.07 -2.75 -10.23
CA TRP A 95 1.78 -1.32 -10.15
C TRP A 95 0.65 -0.86 -11.09
N ASN A 96 0.35 -1.60 -12.15
CA ASN A 96 -0.78 -1.33 -13.05
C ASN A 96 -2.02 -2.20 -12.75
N HIS A 97 -2.02 -2.95 -11.66
CA HIS A 97 -3.19 -3.70 -11.22
C HIS A 97 -4.21 -2.75 -10.60
N ARG A 98 -5.50 -3.06 -10.71
CA ARG A 98 -6.56 -2.28 -10.09
C ARG A 98 -6.72 -2.71 -8.63
N GLY A 99 -6.14 -1.95 -7.70
CA GLY A 99 -6.33 -2.17 -6.26
C GLY A 99 -7.77 -1.92 -5.77
N TRP A 100 -8.06 -2.36 -4.55
CA TRP A 100 -9.31 -2.12 -3.81
C TRP A 100 -8.95 -1.33 -2.54
N HIS A 101 -8.76 -0.02 -2.68
CA HIS A 101 -8.20 0.85 -1.65
C HIS A 101 -9.03 2.12 -1.37
N ALA A 102 -9.71 2.65 -2.39
CA ALA A 102 -10.38 3.94 -2.28
C ALA A 102 -11.90 3.87 -2.04
N GLY A 103 -12.52 2.69 -2.14
CA GLY A 103 -13.99 2.60 -2.18
C GLY A 103 -14.61 3.35 -3.38
N THR A 104 -15.89 3.73 -3.26
CA THR A 104 -16.61 4.54 -4.26
C THR A 104 -16.92 5.90 -3.65
N GLY A 105 -16.51 6.98 -4.32
CA GLY A 105 -16.75 8.33 -3.84
C GLY A 105 -18.11 8.90 -4.23
N ILE A 106 -18.41 10.09 -3.71
CA ILE A 106 -19.71 10.77 -3.90
C ILE A 106 -20.04 11.10 -5.36
N SER A 107 -19.05 11.10 -6.26
CA SER A 107 -19.27 11.28 -7.70
C SER A 107 -19.75 9.99 -8.41
N GLY A 108 -19.75 8.84 -7.72
CA GLY A 108 -19.84 7.51 -8.31
C GLY A 108 -18.51 7.01 -8.90
N GLY A 109 -17.48 7.86 -8.94
CA GLY A 109 -16.12 7.51 -9.34
C GLY A 109 -15.31 6.83 -8.24
N SER A 110 -14.18 6.23 -8.62
CA SER A 110 -13.27 5.56 -7.68
C SER A 110 -11.82 5.70 -8.12
N ALA A 111 -10.95 6.11 -7.20
CA ALA A 111 -9.51 6.13 -7.40
C ALA A 111 -8.90 4.73 -7.54
N ASN A 112 -9.65 3.66 -7.22
CA ASN A 112 -9.28 2.30 -7.59
C ASN A 112 -9.01 2.16 -9.09
N ASN A 113 -9.68 2.96 -9.94
CA ASN A 113 -9.54 2.90 -11.39
C ASN A 113 -8.39 3.76 -11.96
N THR A 114 -7.69 4.52 -11.11
CA THR A 114 -6.74 5.55 -11.58
C THR A 114 -5.46 5.67 -10.75
N HIS A 115 -5.46 5.29 -9.47
CA HIS A 115 -4.34 5.52 -8.58
C HIS A 115 -3.69 4.22 -8.11
N ILE A 116 -2.36 4.24 -8.11
CA ILE A 116 -1.53 3.32 -7.33
C ILE A 116 -1.68 3.73 -5.87
N ALA A 117 -1.76 2.78 -4.94
CA ALA A 117 -1.96 3.07 -3.54
C ALA A 117 -0.98 2.31 -2.66
N PHE A 118 -0.55 2.95 -1.58
CA PHE A 118 0.20 2.28 -0.53
C PHE A 118 -0.24 2.74 0.85
N GLU A 119 0.01 1.87 1.83
CA GLU A 119 -0.29 2.09 3.25
C GLU A 119 1.00 2.38 4.01
N ILE A 120 1.01 3.43 4.83
CA ILE A 120 2.07 3.69 5.80
C ILE A 120 1.69 3.03 7.12
N CYS A 121 2.52 2.12 7.63
CA CYS A 121 2.28 1.43 8.89
C CYS A 121 2.52 2.37 10.08
N GLU A 122 1.56 2.51 10.98
CA GLU A 122 1.67 3.42 12.13
C GLU A 122 2.27 2.78 13.38
N ASP A 123 2.97 3.57 14.19
CA ASP A 123 3.47 3.21 15.53
C ASP A 123 2.67 3.88 16.65
N GLY A 124 1.40 4.21 16.39
CA GLY A 124 0.56 4.98 17.29
C GLY A 124 0.93 6.47 17.34
N LEU A 125 1.62 6.97 16.32
CA LEU A 125 1.98 8.38 16.12
C LEU A 125 2.92 8.92 17.22
N ALA A 126 3.69 8.03 17.84
CA ALA A 126 4.43 8.33 19.07
C ALA A 126 5.94 8.52 18.87
N ASP A 127 6.55 7.92 17.84
CA ASP A 127 8.00 8.00 17.60
C ASP A 127 8.30 8.80 16.32
N ALA A 128 8.73 10.05 16.54
CA ALA A 128 9.11 10.98 15.47
C ALA A 128 10.29 10.48 14.62
N ALA A 129 11.20 9.67 15.19
CA ALA A 129 12.32 9.11 14.45
C ALA A 129 11.86 7.98 13.52
N TYR A 130 10.89 7.18 13.93
CA TYR A 130 10.22 6.24 13.04
C TYR A 130 9.44 6.97 11.94
N PHE A 131 8.64 7.98 12.31
CA PHE A 131 7.90 8.80 11.35
C PHE A 131 8.83 9.38 10.26
N GLY A 132 9.95 9.98 10.65
CA GLY A 132 10.91 10.53 9.68
C GLY A 132 11.44 9.48 8.69
N LYS A 133 11.69 8.24 9.14
CA LYS A 133 12.18 7.16 8.27
C LYS A 133 11.09 6.62 7.35
N VAL A 134 9.88 6.36 7.88
CA VAL A 134 8.77 5.80 7.10
C VAL A 134 8.23 6.82 6.09
N TYR A 135 8.21 8.10 6.46
CA TYR A 135 7.84 9.19 5.56
C TYR A 135 8.87 9.36 4.44
N GLN A 136 10.17 9.33 4.74
CA GLN A 136 11.22 9.37 3.71
C GLN A 136 11.07 8.20 2.71
N GLU A 137 10.85 6.98 3.20
CA GLU A 137 10.63 5.82 2.35
C GLU A 137 9.36 5.97 1.47
N ALA A 138 8.26 6.52 2.02
CA ALA A 138 7.03 6.81 1.29
C ALA A 138 7.19 7.89 0.21
N VAL A 139 7.99 8.93 0.48
CA VAL A 139 8.34 9.97 -0.50
C VAL A 139 9.16 9.37 -1.64
N GLU A 140 10.15 8.53 -1.32
CA GLU A 140 10.98 7.85 -2.33
C GLU A 140 10.16 6.88 -3.18
N LEU A 141 9.23 6.14 -2.57
CA LEU A 141 8.28 5.28 -3.29
C LEU A 141 7.40 6.09 -4.24
N THR A 142 6.81 7.19 -3.76
CA THR A 142 6.00 8.10 -4.57
C THR A 142 6.79 8.66 -5.75
N ALA A 143 8.02 9.12 -5.52
CA ALA A 143 8.89 9.66 -6.57
C ALA A 143 9.25 8.59 -7.61
N MET A 144 9.56 7.37 -7.17
CA MET A 144 9.83 6.23 -8.06
C MET A 144 8.61 5.92 -8.94
N LEU A 145 7.41 5.85 -8.37
CA LEU A 145 6.18 5.58 -9.09
C LEU A 145 5.84 6.69 -10.10
N CYS A 146 5.99 7.96 -9.69
CA CYS A 146 5.77 9.10 -10.59
C CYS A 146 6.74 9.05 -11.77
N LYS A 147 8.02 8.76 -11.53
CA LYS A 147 9.02 8.59 -12.60
C LYS A 147 8.67 7.42 -13.53
N GLN A 148 8.29 6.28 -12.98
CA GLN A 148 7.97 5.08 -13.76
C GLN A 148 6.78 5.30 -14.70
N TYR A 149 5.78 6.07 -14.27
CA TYR A 149 4.56 6.33 -15.05
C TYR A 149 4.51 7.72 -15.70
N ASN A 150 5.64 8.43 -15.72
CA ASN A 150 5.76 9.79 -16.28
C ASN A 150 4.70 10.77 -15.74
N LEU A 151 4.48 10.73 -14.43
CA LEU A 151 3.54 11.61 -13.71
C LEU A 151 4.29 12.81 -13.15
N ASN A 152 3.70 14.01 -13.26
CA ASN A 152 4.22 15.19 -12.57
C ASN A 152 3.72 15.17 -11.12
N PRO A 153 4.58 14.94 -10.11
CA PRO A 153 4.14 14.84 -8.71
C PRO A 153 3.57 16.16 -8.17
N LEU A 154 3.82 17.30 -8.83
CA LEU A 154 3.29 18.61 -8.45
C LEU A 154 1.96 18.95 -9.14
N ALA A 155 1.50 18.12 -10.09
CA ALA A 155 0.23 18.36 -10.77
C ALA A 155 -0.95 17.98 -9.87
N ASP A 156 -2.02 18.76 -9.96
CA ASP A 156 -3.24 18.56 -9.17
C ASP A 156 -3.80 17.14 -9.33
N GLY A 157 -4.07 16.47 -8.21
CA GLY A 157 -4.64 15.13 -8.18
C GLY A 157 -3.67 13.99 -8.52
N VAL A 158 -2.38 14.26 -8.76
CA VAL A 158 -1.40 13.19 -9.03
C VAL A 158 -0.93 12.52 -7.74
N VAL A 159 -0.64 13.28 -6.69
CA VAL A 159 -0.33 12.73 -5.36
C VAL A 159 -1.39 13.25 -4.42
N ILE A 160 -2.18 12.33 -3.86
CA ILE A 160 -3.28 12.66 -2.94
C ILE A 160 -3.29 11.67 -1.77
N CYS A 161 -3.86 12.06 -0.65
CA CYS A 161 -4.26 11.11 0.39
C CYS A 161 -5.72 10.65 0.22
N HIS A 162 -6.17 9.71 1.05
CA HIS A 162 -7.56 9.24 1.02
C HIS A 162 -8.55 10.38 1.27
N SER A 163 -8.28 11.24 2.26
CA SER A 163 -9.15 12.38 2.60
C SER A 163 -9.31 13.37 1.43
N GLU A 164 -8.22 13.69 0.73
CA GLU A 164 -8.27 14.50 -0.49
C GLU A 164 -9.02 13.77 -1.63
N GLY A 165 -8.87 12.45 -1.74
CA GLY A 165 -9.66 11.62 -2.63
C GLY A 165 -11.17 11.71 -2.37
N TYR A 166 -11.57 11.73 -1.10
CA TYR A 166 -12.97 11.92 -0.69
C TYR A 166 -13.48 13.31 -1.08
N GLN A 167 -12.72 14.37 -0.79
CA GLN A 167 -13.06 15.74 -1.16
C GLN A 167 -13.22 15.91 -2.68
N ARG A 168 -12.44 15.17 -3.47
CA ARG A 168 -12.54 15.10 -4.94
C ARG A 168 -13.67 14.20 -5.44
N GLY A 169 -14.36 13.51 -4.55
CA GLY A 169 -15.47 12.61 -4.86
C GLY A 169 -15.05 11.29 -5.49
N VAL A 170 -13.78 10.89 -5.38
CA VAL A 170 -13.23 9.64 -5.95
C VAL A 170 -12.85 8.60 -4.89
N ALA A 171 -13.12 8.86 -3.62
CA ALA A 171 -12.91 7.90 -2.54
C ALA A 171 -14.02 7.94 -1.49
N SER A 172 -14.15 6.89 -0.68
CA SER A 172 -15.02 6.84 0.49
C SER A 172 -14.56 7.82 1.59
N ASN A 173 -15.44 8.12 2.55
CA ASN A 173 -15.15 9.09 3.62
C ASN A 173 -14.23 8.48 4.70
N HIS A 174 -12.94 8.49 4.42
CA HIS A 174 -11.87 8.03 5.29
C HIS A 174 -10.91 9.19 5.59
N ALA A 175 -10.45 9.27 6.83
CA ALA A 175 -9.63 10.37 7.33
C ALA A 175 -8.26 9.89 7.85
N ASP A 176 -8.00 8.59 7.80
CA ASP A 176 -6.73 7.94 8.06
C ASP A 176 -5.69 8.36 7.00
N VAL A 177 -4.76 9.22 7.41
CA VAL A 177 -3.66 9.77 6.62
C VAL A 177 -2.46 10.06 7.52
#